data_AF-A0A2U1AIA1-F1
#
_entry.id   AF-A0A2U1AIA1-F1
#
_cell.length_a   1.000
_cell.length_b   1.000
_cell.length_c   1.000
_cell.angle_alpha   90.00
_cell.angle_beta   90.00
_cell.angle_gamma   90.00
#
_symmetry.space_group_name_H-M   'P 1'
#
loop_
_entity.id
_entity.type
_entity.pdbx_description
1 polymer ?
#
loop_
_entity_poly.entity_id
_entity_poly.type
_entity_poly.pdbx_seq_one_letter_code
_entity_poly.pdbx_strand_id
1 'polypeptide(L)'
;MKKVLLILSSIILIIPLVYIGSLVFEKFNYVSSFTDHESKSLNIETNNKQKEMNNFPLFRYNPHAEKLGIIKKENTKCPVCEQEREYVYQGPFYSEDQVEGICPWCIKDGSAAKKYDGEFQDAASCEDVEKEEYLVELTTRTPGYSGWQQERWLSHCGDFCALKGYVGWQEIKPLKEELAKDLDVIKSDYDLTQEQLEEHLVNNGSMQGYLFECLHCGKHRLTVDAD
;
A
#
# COMPACT_ATOMS: atom_id res chain seq x y z
N MET A 1 -26.21 20.97 -58.27
CA MET A 1 -26.44 22.37 -58.67
C MET A 1 -25.32 23.24 -58.10
N LYS A 2 -24.72 24.07 -58.97
CA LYS A 2 -23.67 25.10 -58.78
C LYS A 2 -22.32 24.71 -58.13
N LYS A 3 -21.37 24.41 -59.02
CA LYS A 3 -19.92 24.68 -58.91
C LYS A 3 -19.68 26.20 -58.78
N VAL A 4 -18.68 26.63 -58.01
CA VAL A 4 -17.75 27.71 -58.41
C VAL A 4 -16.35 27.38 -57.85
N LEU A 5 -15.44 27.16 -58.80
CA LEU A 5 -13.99 27.19 -58.70
C LEU A 5 -13.52 28.64 -58.95
N LEU A 6 -12.32 29.01 -58.48
CA LEU A 6 -11.31 29.92 -59.07
C LEU A 6 -10.69 30.81 -57.98
N ILE A 7 -9.43 30.64 -57.56
CA ILE A 7 -8.11 30.96 -58.17
C ILE A 7 -7.43 32.08 -57.35
N LEU A 8 -6.16 31.77 -57.06
CA LEU A 8 -5.03 32.55 -56.57
C LEU A 8 -5.00 34.05 -56.93
N SER A 9 -4.50 34.87 -56.00
CA SER A 9 -3.62 35.98 -56.35
C SER A 9 -2.66 36.31 -55.20
N SER A 10 -1.38 36.06 -55.45
CA SER A 10 -0.25 36.56 -54.68
C SER A 10 -0.28 38.08 -54.62
N ILE A 11 -0.19 38.66 -53.43
CA ILE A 11 0.23 40.05 -53.26
C ILE A 11 1.51 40.03 -52.42
N ILE A 12 2.63 40.03 -53.14
CA ILE A 12 3.94 40.40 -52.63
C ILE A 12 3.89 41.92 -52.44
N LEU A 13 3.73 42.36 -51.19
CA LEU A 13 3.94 43.76 -50.81
C LEU A 13 5.36 43.89 -50.26
N ILE A 14 6.24 44.38 -51.15
CA ILE A 14 7.56 44.91 -50.80
C ILE A 14 7.34 46.27 -50.13
N ILE A 15 7.58 46.38 -48.82
CA ILE A 15 7.68 47.64 -48.07
C ILE A 15 8.83 47.47 -47.04
N PRO A 16 9.67 48.51 -46.82
CA PRO A 16 11.13 48.35 -46.75
C PRO A 16 11.69 48.05 -45.36
N LEU A 17 12.92 47.54 -45.35
CA LEU A 17 13.81 47.51 -44.18
C LEU A 17 13.94 48.91 -43.57
N VAL A 18 13.27 49.18 -42.46
CA VAL A 18 13.74 50.15 -41.44
C VAL A 18 13.26 49.70 -40.05
N TYR A 19 14.19 49.08 -39.31
CA TYR A 19 14.48 49.36 -37.90
C TYR A 19 13.31 49.51 -36.91
N ILE A 20 12.83 48.39 -36.32
CA ILE A 20 12.41 48.36 -34.91
C ILE A 20 12.83 47.01 -34.31
N GLY A 21 14.13 46.85 -34.07
CA GLY A 21 14.60 45.93 -33.03
C GLY A 21 14.27 46.55 -31.68
N SER A 22 13.37 45.91 -30.91
CA SER A 22 13.32 45.89 -29.43
C SER A 22 11.97 45.50 -28.83
N LEU A 23 10.86 45.42 -29.60
CA LEU A 23 9.54 45.11 -29.02
C LEU A 23 8.97 43.71 -29.31
N VAL A 24 9.66 42.89 -30.10
CA VAL A 24 9.27 41.48 -30.36
C VAL A 24 9.99 40.49 -29.42
N PHE A 25 11.06 40.93 -28.72
CA PHE A 25 11.84 40.06 -27.84
C PHE A 25 11.28 39.92 -26.42
N GLU A 26 10.45 40.85 -25.93
CA GLU A 26 9.90 40.75 -24.57
C GLU A 26 8.68 39.82 -24.46
N LYS A 27 7.93 39.60 -25.55
CA LYS A 27 6.79 38.65 -25.54
C LYS A 27 7.18 37.18 -25.71
N PHE A 28 8.36 36.89 -26.27
CA PHE A 28 8.86 35.51 -26.38
C PHE A 28 9.45 34.99 -25.07
N ASN A 29 10.05 35.85 -24.24
CA ASN A 29 10.67 35.46 -22.98
C ASN A 29 9.66 35.20 -21.84
N TYR A 30 8.45 35.76 -21.92
CA TYR A 30 7.44 35.54 -20.88
C TYR A 30 6.74 34.17 -21.02
N VAL A 31 6.59 33.67 -22.25
CA VAL A 31 5.97 32.36 -22.50
C VAL A 31 6.95 31.22 -22.22
N SER A 32 8.25 31.40 -22.49
CA SER A 32 9.24 30.35 -22.24
C SER A 32 9.47 30.09 -20.74
N SER A 33 9.42 31.13 -19.89
CA SER A 33 9.62 30.95 -18.45
C SER A 33 8.50 30.18 -17.77
N PHE A 34 7.27 30.23 -18.31
CA PHE A 34 6.13 29.45 -17.79
C PHE A 34 6.26 27.97 -18.18
N THR A 35 6.65 27.65 -19.42
CA THR A 35 6.84 26.26 -19.88
C THR A 35 8.02 25.56 -19.22
N ASP A 36 9.08 26.31 -18.88
CA ASP A 36 10.28 25.76 -18.24
C ASP A 36 10.04 25.40 -16.77
N HIS A 37 9.23 26.18 -16.05
CA HIS A 37 8.88 25.86 -14.66
C HIS A 37 7.96 24.64 -14.59
N GLU A 38 6.95 24.57 -15.45
CA GLU A 38 5.95 23.49 -15.46
C GLU A 38 6.55 22.15 -15.92
N SER A 39 7.42 22.17 -16.95
CA SER A 39 8.17 21.00 -17.38
C SER A 39 9.18 20.52 -16.34
N LYS A 40 9.82 21.44 -15.61
CA LYS A 40 10.75 21.12 -14.53
C LYS A 40 10.02 20.52 -13.31
N SER A 41 8.85 21.02 -12.95
CA SER A 41 8.01 20.41 -11.91
C SER A 41 7.53 19.02 -12.32
N LEU A 42 7.08 18.83 -13.57
CA LEU A 42 6.68 17.51 -14.08
C LEU A 42 7.85 16.51 -14.05
N ASN A 43 9.05 16.96 -14.45
CA ASN A 43 10.27 16.14 -14.44
C ASN A 43 10.73 15.80 -13.01
N ILE A 44 10.56 16.70 -12.05
CA ILE A 44 10.88 16.42 -10.64
C ILE A 44 9.87 15.42 -10.05
N GLU A 45 8.57 15.59 -10.33
CA GLU A 45 7.53 14.67 -9.88
C GLU A 45 7.69 13.26 -10.48
N THR A 46 7.99 13.16 -11.77
CA THR A 46 8.25 11.87 -12.43
C THR A 46 9.51 11.21 -11.92
N ASN A 47 10.61 11.95 -11.72
CA ASN A 47 11.84 11.41 -11.14
C ASN A 47 11.67 10.96 -9.68
N ASN A 48 10.90 11.69 -8.88
CA ASN A 48 10.60 11.30 -7.51
C ASN A 48 9.69 10.07 -7.47
N LYS A 49 8.65 10.01 -8.31
CA LYS A 49 7.80 8.81 -8.45
C LYS A 49 8.61 7.60 -8.90
N GLN A 50 9.53 7.74 -9.85
CA GLN A 50 10.41 6.65 -10.27
C GLN A 50 11.37 6.22 -9.16
N LYS A 51 11.92 7.16 -8.40
CA LYS A 51 12.80 6.85 -7.27
C LYS A 51 12.07 6.15 -6.13
N GLU A 52 10.85 6.58 -5.81
CA GLU A 52 9.97 5.89 -4.85
C GLU A 52 9.54 4.51 -5.35
N MET A 53 9.34 4.35 -6.67
CA MET A 53 9.06 3.06 -7.29
C MET A 53 10.25 2.09 -7.27
N ASN A 54 11.48 2.59 -7.17
CA ASN A 54 12.68 1.74 -7.13
C ASN A 54 13.01 1.24 -5.72
N ASN A 55 12.51 1.90 -4.67
CA ASN A 55 12.68 1.44 -3.30
C ASN A 55 11.54 0.49 -2.92
N PHE A 56 11.87 -0.59 -2.21
CA PHE A 56 10.85 -1.48 -1.65
C PHE A 56 9.94 -0.69 -0.69
N PRO A 57 8.61 -0.77 -0.81
CA PRO A 57 7.70 -0.02 0.03
C PRO A 57 7.76 -0.44 1.50
N LEU A 58 7.67 0.54 2.39
CA LEU A 58 7.51 0.30 3.83
C LEU A 58 6.03 0.40 4.21
N PHE A 59 5.52 -0.61 4.91
CA PHE A 59 4.14 -0.67 5.38
C PHE A 59 4.11 -0.46 6.90
N ARG A 60 3.29 0.49 7.35
CA ARG A 60 3.25 0.89 8.76
C ARG A 60 2.77 -0.25 9.65
N TYR A 61 1.69 -0.92 9.26
CA TYR A 61 1.10 -1.99 10.05
C TYR A 61 1.62 -3.39 9.70
N ASN A 62 2.37 -3.56 8.60
CA ASN A 62 3.05 -4.82 8.28
C ASN A 62 4.50 -4.59 7.80
N PRO A 63 5.38 -4.06 8.68
CA PRO A 63 6.72 -3.61 8.29
C PRO A 63 7.67 -4.74 7.87
N HIS A 64 7.34 -6.00 8.20
CA HIS A 64 8.15 -7.18 7.92
C HIS A 64 7.51 -8.12 6.89
N ALA A 65 6.54 -7.64 6.09
CA ALA A 65 5.80 -8.44 5.13
C ALA A 65 6.69 -9.31 4.21
N GLU A 66 7.86 -8.82 3.80
CA GLU A 66 8.82 -9.60 3.01
C GLU A 66 9.39 -10.79 3.80
N LYS A 67 9.82 -10.54 5.04
CA LYS A 67 10.42 -11.57 5.92
C LYS A 67 9.40 -12.62 6.36
N LEU A 68 8.13 -12.21 6.47
CA LEU A 68 7.01 -13.10 6.81
C LEU A 68 6.51 -13.91 5.61
N GLY A 69 7.10 -13.73 4.42
CA GLY A 69 6.67 -14.43 3.21
C GLY A 69 5.32 -13.99 2.65
N ILE A 70 4.74 -12.92 3.22
CA ILE A 70 3.50 -12.28 2.77
C ILE A 70 3.75 -11.57 1.43
N ILE A 71 4.93 -10.95 1.30
CA ILE A 71 5.47 -10.49 0.03
C ILE A 71 6.70 -11.36 -0.29
N LYS A 72 6.72 -12.01 -1.44
CA LYS A 72 7.86 -12.82 -1.88
C LYS A 72 8.65 -12.13 -2.96
N LYS A 73 9.97 -12.36 -2.96
CA LYS A 73 10.86 -11.97 -4.05
C LYS A 73 10.72 -12.97 -5.20
N GLU A 74 9.74 -12.71 -6.05
CA GLU A 74 9.38 -13.51 -7.21
C GLU A 74 8.89 -12.59 -8.34
N ASN A 75 9.25 -12.94 -9.57
CA ASN A 75 8.93 -12.12 -10.73
C ASN A 75 7.43 -12.21 -11.08
N THR A 76 6.80 -11.06 -11.29
CA THR A 76 5.41 -10.95 -11.71
C THR A 76 5.24 -9.81 -12.70
N LYS A 77 4.32 -9.98 -13.66
CA LYS A 77 3.73 -8.86 -14.38
C LYS A 77 2.51 -8.40 -13.60
N CYS A 78 2.65 -7.30 -12.85
CA CYS A 78 1.60 -6.85 -11.94
C CYS A 78 0.29 -6.59 -12.70
N PRO A 79 -0.85 -7.18 -12.30
CA PRO A 79 -2.12 -6.99 -13.00
C PRO A 79 -2.69 -5.58 -12.82
N VAL A 80 -2.15 -4.77 -11.92
CA VAL A 80 -2.59 -3.39 -11.65
C VAL A 80 -1.88 -2.40 -12.56
N CYS A 81 -0.54 -2.33 -12.47
CA CYS A 81 0.27 -1.37 -13.21
C CYS A 81 0.90 -1.91 -14.49
N GLU A 82 0.73 -3.21 -14.79
CA GLU A 82 1.24 -3.91 -15.97
C GLU A 82 2.78 -3.91 -16.11
N GLN A 83 3.50 -3.48 -15.07
CA GLN A 83 4.95 -3.48 -15.02
C GLN A 83 5.49 -4.82 -14.54
N GLU A 84 6.64 -5.22 -15.09
CA GLU A 84 7.45 -6.32 -14.56
C GLU A 84 8.03 -5.90 -13.19
N ARG A 85 7.88 -6.78 -12.20
CA ARG A 85 8.27 -6.56 -10.80
C ARG A 85 8.93 -7.79 -10.24
N GLU A 86 9.88 -7.57 -9.32
CA GLU A 86 10.63 -8.65 -8.65
C GLU A 86 9.97 -9.10 -7.33
N TYR A 87 8.81 -8.54 -6.99
CA TYR A 87 8.10 -8.83 -5.76
C TYR A 87 6.60 -8.99 -6.01
N VAL A 88 6.03 -9.99 -5.33
CA VAL A 88 4.63 -10.38 -5.44
C VAL A 88 4.02 -10.57 -4.06
N TYR A 89 2.83 -10.02 -3.88
CA TYR A 89 1.99 -10.26 -2.71
C TYR A 89 1.26 -11.60 -2.83
N GLN A 90 1.23 -12.36 -1.74
CA GLN A 90 0.70 -13.73 -1.70
C GLN A 90 -0.76 -13.81 -1.23
N GLY A 91 -1.38 -12.68 -0.89
CA GLY A 91 -2.73 -12.64 -0.31
C GLY A 91 -2.71 -12.47 1.22
N PRO A 92 -3.90 -12.27 1.82
CA PRO A 92 -5.22 -12.25 1.17
C PRO A 92 -5.55 -10.96 0.39
N PHE A 93 -6.39 -11.06 -0.64
CA PHE A 93 -6.99 -9.89 -1.29
C PHE A 93 -8.45 -10.18 -1.60
N TYR A 94 -9.34 -9.46 -0.92
CA TYR A 94 -10.77 -9.64 -0.96
C TYR A 94 -11.36 -8.74 -2.05
N SER A 95 -11.72 -9.33 -3.18
CA SER A 95 -12.38 -8.65 -4.31
C SER A 95 -13.32 -9.61 -5.04
N GLU A 96 -14.24 -9.09 -5.86
CA GLU A 96 -15.06 -9.92 -6.74
C GLU A 96 -14.21 -10.66 -7.80
N ASP A 97 -13.17 -9.96 -8.30
CA ASP A 97 -12.19 -10.54 -9.21
C ASP A 97 -11.21 -11.45 -8.47
N GLN A 98 -10.83 -12.57 -9.08
CA GLN A 98 -9.71 -13.39 -8.63
C GLN A 98 -8.40 -12.80 -9.16
N VAL A 99 -7.68 -12.09 -8.29
CA VAL A 99 -6.45 -11.35 -8.65
C VAL A 99 -5.26 -11.86 -7.86
N GLU A 100 -4.25 -12.32 -8.58
CA GLU A 100 -2.95 -12.70 -8.02
C GLU A 100 -1.83 -11.87 -8.68
N GLY A 101 -0.63 -11.89 -8.12
CA GLY A 101 0.51 -11.22 -8.76
C GLY A 101 0.61 -9.72 -8.48
N ILE A 102 -0.17 -9.18 -7.54
CA ILE A 102 -0.15 -7.75 -7.16
C ILE A 102 1.23 -7.40 -6.60
N CYS A 103 1.83 -6.31 -7.11
CA CYS A 103 3.12 -5.85 -6.62
C CYS A 103 2.97 -4.93 -5.39
N PRO A 104 3.97 -4.91 -4.48
CA PRO A 104 3.91 -4.10 -3.25
C PRO A 104 3.66 -2.61 -3.47
N TRP A 105 4.13 -2.05 -4.59
CA TRP A 105 3.95 -0.63 -4.91
C TRP A 105 2.49 -0.27 -5.15
N CYS A 106 1.75 -1.15 -5.83
CA CYS A 106 0.32 -0.96 -6.08
C CYS A 106 -0.55 -1.15 -4.83
N ILE A 107 -0.03 -1.89 -3.84
CA ILE A 107 -0.60 -1.92 -2.49
C ILE A 107 -0.34 -0.56 -1.82
N LYS A 108 0.92 -0.13 -1.76
CA LYS A 108 1.32 1.08 -1.01
C LYS A 108 0.61 2.35 -1.45
N ASP A 109 0.41 2.53 -2.75
CA ASP A 109 -0.27 3.69 -3.33
C ASP A 109 -1.80 3.56 -3.40
N GLY A 110 -2.34 2.39 -3.05
CA GLY A 110 -3.79 2.11 -3.06
C GLY A 110 -4.37 1.85 -4.45
N SER A 111 -3.55 1.79 -5.50
CA SER A 111 -4.03 1.56 -6.87
C SER A 111 -4.65 0.17 -7.06
N ALA A 112 -4.17 -0.84 -6.33
CA ALA A 112 -4.72 -2.19 -6.37
C ALA A 112 -6.15 -2.23 -5.81
N ALA A 113 -6.33 -1.76 -4.57
CA ALA A 113 -7.64 -1.66 -3.92
C ALA A 113 -8.62 -0.84 -4.77
N LYS A 114 -8.19 0.31 -5.29
CA LYS A 114 -9.02 1.15 -6.16
C LYS A 114 -9.42 0.47 -7.48
N LYS A 115 -8.53 -0.31 -8.09
CA LYS A 115 -8.80 -0.94 -9.39
C LYS A 115 -9.84 -2.04 -9.29
N TYR A 116 -9.80 -2.82 -8.21
CA TYR A 116 -10.62 -4.02 -8.04
C TYR A 116 -11.73 -3.86 -6.99
N ASP A 117 -11.92 -2.65 -6.47
CA ASP A 117 -12.83 -2.37 -5.35
C ASP A 117 -12.65 -3.38 -4.20
N GLY A 118 -11.38 -3.63 -3.86
CA GLY A 118 -10.97 -4.73 -3.00
C GLY A 118 -10.15 -4.30 -1.80
N GLU A 119 -10.06 -5.18 -0.81
CA GLU A 119 -9.40 -4.94 0.46
C GLU A 119 -8.35 -6.02 0.75
N PHE A 120 -7.24 -5.62 1.36
CA PHE A 120 -6.17 -6.51 1.83
C PHE A 120 -6.44 -7.06 3.24
N GLN A 121 -7.41 -6.48 3.95
CA GLN A 121 -7.84 -6.87 5.28
C GLN A 121 -9.33 -6.55 5.37
N ASP A 122 -10.13 -7.51 5.84
CA ASP A 122 -11.55 -7.28 6.10
C ASP A 122 -11.71 -6.26 7.23
N ALA A 123 -12.34 -5.12 6.92
CA ALA A 123 -12.61 -4.05 7.86
C ALA A 123 -13.43 -4.50 9.07
N ALA A 124 -14.36 -5.46 8.89
CA ALA A 124 -15.21 -5.97 9.98
C ALA A 124 -14.42 -6.81 11.01
N SER A 125 -13.22 -7.25 10.64
CA SER A 125 -12.34 -8.07 11.47
C SER A 125 -11.23 -7.26 12.16
N CYS A 126 -11.29 -5.94 12.08
CA CYS A 126 -10.38 -5.01 12.74
C CYS A 126 -10.94 -4.54 14.10
N GLU A 127 -10.07 -4.38 15.11
CA GLU A 127 -10.43 -3.65 16.33
C GLU A 127 -10.63 -2.15 16.05
N ASP A 128 -11.40 -1.47 16.90
CA ASP A 128 -11.68 -0.03 16.75
C ASP A 128 -10.41 0.84 16.84
N VAL A 129 -10.40 1.93 16.08
CA VAL A 129 -9.35 2.96 16.07
C VAL A 129 -9.98 4.36 16.13
N GLU A 130 -9.18 5.36 16.53
CA GLU A 130 -9.69 6.73 16.73
C GLU A 130 -10.01 7.46 15.43
N LYS A 131 -9.47 7.01 14.30
CA LYS A 131 -9.61 7.67 13.01
C LYS A 131 -9.85 6.70 11.87
N GLU A 132 -10.81 7.06 11.03
CA GLU A 132 -11.13 6.33 9.79
C GLU A 132 -9.93 6.22 8.83
N GLU A 133 -9.04 7.21 8.80
CA GLU A 133 -7.85 7.18 7.95
C GLU A 133 -6.91 6.00 8.26
N TYR A 134 -6.90 5.51 9.50
CA TYR A 134 -6.11 4.35 9.90
C TYR A 134 -6.71 3.06 9.36
N LEU A 135 -8.05 2.94 9.36
CA LEU A 135 -8.76 1.82 8.76
C LEU A 135 -8.53 1.79 7.26
N VAL A 136 -8.69 2.92 6.57
CA VAL A 136 -8.43 3.03 5.13
C VAL A 136 -6.99 2.66 4.78
N GLU A 137 -5.99 3.14 5.54
CA GLU A 137 -4.58 2.75 5.31
C GLU A 137 -4.35 1.26 5.51
N LEU A 138 -4.97 0.67 6.52
CA LEU A 138 -4.86 -0.76 6.80
C LEU A 138 -5.50 -1.59 5.68
N THR A 139 -6.77 -1.37 5.37
CA THR A 139 -7.54 -2.23 4.47
C THR A 139 -7.16 -2.05 3.01
N THR A 140 -6.73 -0.84 2.59
CA THR A 140 -6.49 -0.57 1.16
C THR A 140 -5.01 -0.44 0.78
N ARG A 141 -4.12 -0.26 1.77
CA ARG A 141 -2.71 0.11 1.52
C ARG A 141 -1.67 -0.66 2.34
N THR A 142 -2.10 -1.68 3.07
CA THR A 142 -1.22 -2.57 3.84
C THR A 142 -1.42 -4.00 3.37
N PRO A 143 -0.34 -4.78 3.11
CA PRO A 143 -0.47 -6.20 2.82
C PRO A 143 -1.03 -6.92 4.06
N GLY A 144 -2.18 -7.58 3.89
CA GLY A 144 -2.75 -8.47 4.90
C GLY A 144 -1.87 -9.69 5.13
N TYR A 145 -2.05 -10.35 6.27
CA TYR A 145 -1.45 -11.67 6.55
C TYR A 145 -2.51 -12.76 6.35
N SER A 146 -2.09 -14.02 6.26
CA SER A 146 -3.03 -15.14 6.11
C SER A 146 -3.20 -15.90 7.44
N GLY A 147 -4.46 -16.17 7.78
CA GLY A 147 -4.88 -17.02 8.88
C GLY A 147 -5.41 -18.38 8.42
N TRP A 148 -5.64 -19.27 9.38
CA TRP A 148 -6.55 -20.41 9.21
C TRP A 148 -8.01 -19.92 9.09
N GLN A 149 -8.34 -18.89 9.85
CA GLN A 149 -9.64 -18.22 9.85
C GLN A 149 -9.51 -16.77 9.39
N GLN A 150 -10.64 -16.04 9.39
CA GLN A 150 -10.64 -14.61 9.06
C GLN A 150 -9.65 -13.85 9.95
N GLU A 151 -8.72 -13.12 9.32
CA GLU A 151 -7.62 -12.47 10.03
C GLU A 151 -8.13 -11.29 10.85
N ARG A 152 -7.66 -11.20 12.10
CA ARG A 152 -8.02 -10.12 13.02
C ARG A 152 -6.89 -9.12 13.14
N TRP A 153 -7.18 -7.83 12.97
CA TRP A 153 -6.18 -6.78 13.18
C TRP A 153 -6.38 -6.06 14.51
N LEU A 154 -5.37 -6.11 15.38
CA LEU A 154 -5.45 -5.57 16.74
C LEU A 154 -5.04 -4.09 16.80
N SER A 155 -5.62 -3.34 17.73
CA SER A 155 -5.33 -1.92 17.95
C SER A 155 -4.83 -1.67 19.38
N HIS A 156 -4.14 -0.55 19.59
CA HIS A 156 -3.73 -0.08 20.91
C HIS A 156 -3.35 1.40 20.82
N CYS A 157 -3.63 2.18 21.88
CA CYS A 157 -3.41 3.63 21.88
C CYS A 157 -4.12 4.37 20.72
N GLY A 158 -5.32 3.90 20.33
CA GLY A 158 -6.16 4.59 19.34
C GLY A 158 -5.77 4.36 17.87
N ASP A 159 -4.80 3.50 17.60
CA ASP A 159 -4.31 3.16 16.26
C ASP A 159 -4.04 1.65 16.14
N PHE A 160 -3.91 1.14 14.93
CA PHE A 160 -3.56 -0.26 14.68
C PHE A 160 -2.13 -0.58 15.10
N CYS A 161 -1.96 -1.78 15.64
CA CYS A 161 -0.65 -2.32 15.92
C CYS A 161 0.01 -2.86 14.64
N ALA A 162 1.34 -2.91 14.63
CA ALA A 162 2.09 -3.52 13.55
C ALA A 162 2.25 -5.03 13.79
N LEU A 163 1.97 -5.84 12.76
CA LEU A 163 2.26 -7.28 12.78
C LEU A 163 3.77 -7.50 12.88
N LYS A 164 4.19 -8.21 13.93
CA LYS A 164 5.58 -8.60 14.17
C LYS A 164 5.89 -9.96 13.59
N GLY A 165 4.91 -10.86 13.61
CA GLY A 165 5.00 -12.15 12.93
C GLY A 165 4.19 -13.25 13.60
N TYR A 166 4.39 -14.44 13.07
CA TYR A 166 3.79 -15.69 13.51
C TYR A 166 4.58 -16.26 14.69
N VAL A 167 3.88 -16.64 15.76
CA VAL A 167 4.47 -17.05 17.04
C VAL A 167 3.75 -18.26 17.65
N GLY A 168 4.47 -19.03 18.46
CA GLY A 168 3.91 -20.01 19.38
C GLY A 168 4.17 -19.59 20.84
N TRP A 169 3.87 -20.48 21.78
CA TRP A 169 4.06 -20.25 23.21
C TRP A 169 5.51 -19.93 23.56
N GLN A 170 6.47 -20.62 22.93
CA GLN A 170 7.89 -20.45 23.23
C GLN A 170 8.38 -19.03 22.92
N GLU A 171 7.91 -18.43 21.83
CA GLU A 171 8.25 -17.07 21.43
C GLU A 171 7.59 -16.01 22.32
N ILE A 172 6.34 -16.22 22.75
CA ILE A 172 5.62 -15.24 23.57
C ILE A 172 5.84 -15.38 25.08
N LYS A 173 6.44 -16.48 25.54
CA LYS A 173 6.68 -16.73 26.97
C LYS A 173 7.36 -15.57 27.72
N PRO A 174 8.34 -14.84 27.15
CA PRO A 174 8.92 -13.66 27.78
C PRO A 174 7.98 -12.45 27.89
N LEU A 175 6.88 -12.44 27.13
CA LEU A 175 5.87 -11.37 27.07
C LEU A 175 4.59 -11.72 27.81
N LYS A 176 4.50 -12.89 28.46
CA LYS A 176 3.25 -13.42 29.02
C LYS A 176 2.58 -12.48 30.03
N GLU A 177 3.35 -11.74 30.84
CA GLU A 177 2.80 -10.78 31.79
C GLU A 177 2.17 -9.58 31.08
N GLU A 178 2.77 -9.13 29.97
CA GLU A 178 2.26 -8.04 29.15
C GLU A 178 1.01 -8.47 28.38
N LEU A 179 1.02 -9.70 27.86
CA LEU A 179 -0.06 -10.31 27.09
C LEU A 179 -1.17 -10.94 27.96
N ALA A 180 -1.10 -10.81 29.29
CA ALA A 180 -2.01 -11.51 30.21
C ALA A 180 -3.50 -11.32 29.87
N LYS A 181 -3.89 -10.10 29.49
CA LYS A 181 -5.28 -9.80 29.08
C LYS A 181 -5.68 -10.56 27.80
N ASP A 182 -4.83 -10.56 26.78
CA ASP A 182 -5.11 -11.25 25.53
C ASP A 182 -5.12 -12.78 25.75
N LEU A 183 -4.19 -13.30 26.57
CA LEU A 183 -4.14 -14.72 26.93
C LEU A 183 -5.40 -15.17 27.68
N ASP A 184 -5.94 -14.34 28.57
CA ASP A 184 -7.20 -14.64 29.27
C ASP A 184 -8.40 -14.69 28.32
N VAL A 185 -8.45 -13.79 27.33
CA VAL A 185 -9.47 -13.82 26.26
C VAL A 185 -9.32 -15.09 25.42
N ILE A 186 -8.11 -15.40 24.95
CA ILE A 186 -7.83 -16.60 24.14
C ILE A 186 -8.25 -17.87 24.86
N LYS A 187 -7.89 -18.03 26.14
CA LYS A 187 -8.32 -19.19 26.94
C LYS A 187 -9.83 -19.29 27.05
N SER A 188 -10.52 -18.16 27.20
CA SER A 188 -11.98 -18.13 27.28
C SER A 188 -12.63 -18.49 25.94
N ASP A 189 -12.11 -17.97 24.83
CA ASP A 189 -12.68 -18.17 23.49
C ASP A 189 -12.55 -19.63 23.02
N TYR A 190 -11.47 -20.31 23.43
CA TYR A 190 -11.17 -21.70 23.06
C TYR A 190 -11.42 -22.73 24.18
N ASP A 191 -11.96 -22.31 25.33
CA ASP A 191 -12.17 -23.16 26.52
C ASP A 191 -10.90 -23.93 26.94
N LEU A 192 -9.77 -23.22 27.03
CA LEU A 192 -8.46 -23.80 27.34
C LEU A 192 -8.02 -23.52 28.77
N THR A 193 -7.41 -24.53 29.38
CA THR A 193 -6.53 -24.31 30.54
C THR A 193 -5.23 -23.63 30.11
N GLN A 194 -4.49 -23.10 31.09
CA GLN A 194 -3.15 -22.56 30.84
C GLN A 194 -2.24 -23.60 30.18
N GLU A 195 -2.17 -24.82 30.73
CA GLU A 195 -1.32 -25.91 30.22
C GLU A 195 -1.65 -26.27 28.76
N GLN A 196 -2.92 -26.40 28.42
CA GLN A 196 -3.36 -26.67 27.04
C GLN A 196 -2.99 -25.52 26.09
N LEU A 197 -3.09 -24.27 26.52
CA LEU A 197 -2.64 -23.14 25.71
C LEU A 197 -1.13 -23.20 25.46
N GLU A 198 -0.32 -23.51 26.48
CA GLU A 198 1.13 -23.64 26.32
C GLU A 198 1.52 -24.79 25.38
N GLU A 199 0.73 -25.86 25.37
CA GLU A 199 0.93 -27.03 24.52
C GLU A 199 0.47 -26.80 23.07
N HIS A 200 -0.69 -26.18 22.86
CA HIS A 200 -1.33 -26.08 21.55
C HIS A 200 -0.87 -24.87 20.74
N LEU A 201 -0.51 -23.75 21.39
CA LEU A 201 -0.03 -22.56 20.71
C LEU A 201 1.38 -22.80 20.16
N VAL A 202 1.47 -23.21 18.90
CA VAL A 202 2.71 -23.59 18.24
C VAL A 202 2.83 -22.85 16.91
N ASN A 203 3.99 -22.26 16.67
CA ASN A 203 4.25 -21.58 15.40
C ASN A 203 4.24 -22.58 14.24
N ASN A 204 3.40 -22.34 13.24
CA ASN A 204 3.02 -23.27 12.17
C ASN A 204 2.35 -24.57 12.67
N GLY A 205 1.66 -24.51 13.81
CA GLY A 205 0.82 -25.59 14.33
C GLY A 205 -0.67 -25.35 14.10
N SER A 206 -1.49 -26.27 14.64
CA SER A 206 -2.95 -26.20 14.59
C SER A 206 -3.53 -25.00 15.33
N MET A 207 -2.82 -24.43 16.31
CA MET A 207 -3.15 -23.11 16.88
C MET A 207 -1.98 -22.17 16.66
N GLN A 208 -2.18 -21.17 15.82
CA GLN A 208 -1.17 -20.21 15.40
C GLN A 208 -1.38 -18.87 16.13
N GLY A 209 -0.31 -18.30 16.68
CA GLY A 209 -0.33 -16.96 17.25
C GLY A 209 0.13 -15.89 16.26
N TYR A 210 -0.49 -14.71 16.33
CA TYR A 210 -0.13 -13.53 15.56
C TYR A 210 0.23 -12.41 16.53
N LEU A 211 1.52 -12.07 16.60
CA LEU A 211 2.04 -11.07 17.52
C LEU A 211 2.01 -9.70 16.87
N PHE A 212 1.45 -8.73 17.58
CA PHE A 212 1.37 -7.34 17.17
C PHE A 212 2.13 -6.45 18.17
N GLU A 213 2.61 -5.29 17.71
CA GLU A 213 3.28 -4.28 18.53
C GLU A 213 2.64 -2.91 18.31
N CYS A 214 2.27 -2.25 19.40
CA CYS A 214 1.74 -0.91 19.38
C CYS A 214 2.79 0.08 18.88
N LEU A 215 2.45 0.85 17.84
CA LEU A 215 3.33 1.84 17.24
C LEU A 215 3.63 3.05 18.15
N HIS A 216 2.88 3.22 19.23
CA HIS A 216 2.99 4.38 20.13
C HIS A 216 3.76 4.06 21.41
N CYS A 217 3.48 2.91 22.03
CA CYS A 217 4.05 2.55 23.33
C CYS A 217 4.93 1.29 23.33
N GLY A 218 5.01 0.58 22.20
CA GLY A 218 5.82 -0.63 22.06
C GLY A 218 5.29 -1.87 22.79
N LYS A 219 4.11 -1.78 23.43
CA LYS A 219 3.45 -2.95 24.02
C LYS A 219 2.89 -3.87 22.96
N HIS A 220 2.86 -5.15 23.26
CA HIS A 220 2.40 -6.21 22.39
C HIS A 220 0.93 -6.52 22.60
N ARG A 221 0.33 -7.02 21.52
CA ARG A 221 -1.01 -7.63 21.51
C ARG A 221 -0.91 -8.98 20.82
N LEU A 222 -1.77 -9.92 21.21
CA LEU A 222 -1.79 -11.27 20.67
C LEU A 222 -3.21 -11.67 20.28
N THR A 223 -3.35 -12.25 19.10
CA THR A 223 -4.53 -13.05 18.72
C THR A 223 -4.05 -14.41 18.25
N VAL A 224 -4.94 -15.40 18.29
CA VAL A 224 -4.68 -16.72 17.73
C VAL A 224 -5.82 -17.10 16.79
N ASP A 225 -5.56 -18.06 15.91
CA ASP A 225 -6.60 -18.85 15.27
C ASP A 225 -6.20 -20.34 15.28
N ALA A 226 -7.16 -21.21 14.92
CA ALA A 226 -6.94 -22.64 14.86
C ALA A 226 -7.73 -23.32 13.71
N ASP A 227 -7.21 -24.44 13.22
CA ASP A 227 -7.77 -25.24 12.10
C ASP A 227 -8.87 -26.26 12.49
#